data_AF-A0A6C1BRJ6-F1
#
_entry.id   AF-A0A6C1BRJ6-F1
#
_cell.length_a   1.000
_cell.length_b   1.000
_cell.length_c   1.000
_cell.angle_alpha   90.00
_cell.angle_beta   90.00
_cell.angle_gamma   90.00
#
_symmetry.space_group_name_H-M   'P 1'
#
loop_
_entity.id
_entity.type
_entity.pdbx_description
1 polymer ?
#
loop_
_entity_poly.entity_id
_entity_poly.type
_entity_poly.pdbx_seq_one_letter_code
_entity_poly.pdbx_strand_id
1 'polypeptide(L)'
;MKKLLALGIIAGFSLALAEAFKVAPEKYRSWNHVKSMVIFDQKHPLFNPFSGVHHVYVNDKGLETIKKDGKRVFPDGTVIAIVFYEHVLDNGAYVEGAKRIEAFMVKDSKKYKATDGWGYYGYDGKGNKLVKDMAKDCHACHAQVKDKDFVFSVWTK
;
A
#
# COMPACT_ATOMS: atom_id res chain seq x y z
N MET A 1 -57.69 -25.29 15.88
CA MET A 1 -56.60 -24.55 16.54
C MET A 1 -55.47 -24.35 15.53
N LYS A 2 -55.35 -23.16 14.94
CA LYS A 2 -54.32 -22.82 13.94
C LYS A 2 -53.02 -22.44 14.68
N LYS A 3 -51.94 -23.19 14.52
CA LYS A 3 -50.59 -22.76 14.93
C LYS A 3 -49.87 -22.21 13.69
N LEU A 4 -49.70 -20.89 13.64
CA LEU A 4 -48.76 -20.23 12.74
C LEU A 4 -47.34 -20.63 13.15
N LEU A 5 -46.56 -21.17 12.21
CA LEU A 5 -45.11 -21.27 12.33
C LEU A 5 -44.51 -20.05 11.61
N ALA A 6 -43.95 -19.13 12.40
CA ALA A 6 -43.18 -18.02 11.91
C ALA A 6 -41.82 -18.53 11.39
N LEU A 7 -41.55 -18.35 10.10
CA LEU A 7 -40.21 -18.52 9.53
C LEU A 7 -39.36 -17.31 9.96
N GLY A 8 -38.46 -17.53 10.92
CA GLY A 8 -37.40 -16.58 11.22
C GLY A 8 -36.34 -16.61 10.11
N ILE A 9 -36.25 -15.53 9.34
CA ILE A 9 -35.14 -15.31 8.42
C ILE A 9 -33.93 -14.90 9.27
N ILE A 10 -33.01 -15.84 9.49
CA ILE A 10 -31.70 -15.52 10.06
C ILE A 10 -30.91 -14.81 8.96
N ALA A 11 -30.81 -13.49 9.05
CA ALA A 11 -29.91 -12.70 8.23
C ALA A 11 -28.47 -13.11 8.55
N GLY A 12 -27.83 -13.85 7.62
CA GLY A 12 -26.43 -14.22 7.74
C GLY A 12 -25.55 -12.98 7.70
N PHE A 13 -24.88 -12.69 8.82
CA PHE A 13 -23.77 -11.75 8.85
C PHE A 13 -22.58 -12.41 8.14
N SER A 14 -22.40 -12.15 6.84
CA SER A 14 -21.15 -12.48 6.18
C SER A 14 -20.05 -11.57 6.75
N LEU A 15 -19.21 -12.10 7.63
CA LEU A 15 -17.91 -11.49 7.91
C LEU A 15 -17.12 -11.51 6.60
N ALA A 16 -17.06 -10.36 5.92
CA ALA A 16 -16.11 -10.15 4.84
C ALA A 16 -14.71 -10.29 5.43
N LEU A 17 -14.07 -11.44 5.18
CA LEU A 17 -12.67 -11.65 5.51
C LEU A 17 -11.89 -10.55 4.77
N ALA A 18 -11.19 -9.69 5.51
CA ALA A 18 -10.41 -8.61 4.91
C ALA A 18 -9.47 -9.20 3.85
N GLU A 19 -9.73 -8.86 2.59
CA GLU A 19 -9.06 -9.47 1.45
C GLU A 19 -7.55 -9.28 1.58
N ALA A 20 -6.77 -10.29 1.22
CA ALA A 20 -5.30 -10.23 1.27
C ALA A 20 -4.76 -10.04 -0.15
N PHE A 21 -3.78 -9.17 -0.32
CA PHE A 21 -3.01 -9.06 -1.55
C PHE A 21 -1.54 -8.93 -1.18
N LYS A 22 -0.72 -9.82 -1.71
CA LYS A 22 0.72 -9.82 -1.48
C LYS A 22 1.43 -10.27 -2.75
N VAL A 23 2.56 -9.63 -3.04
CA VAL A 23 3.47 -10.04 -4.10
C VAL A 23 4.74 -10.55 -3.45
N ALA A 24 5.26 -11.67 -3.95
CA ALA A 24 6.46 -12.26 -3.39
C ALA A 24 7.67 -11.33 -3.56
N PRO A 25 8.58 -11.23 -2.56
CA PRO A 25 9.71 -10.31 -2.59
C PRO A 25 10.58 -10.37 -3.84
N GLU A 26 10.92 -11.57 -4.29
CA GLU A 26 11.70 -11.82 -5.49
C GLU A 26 11.04 -11.24 -6.75
N LYS A 27 9.70 -11.20 -6.79
CA LYS A 27 8.95 -10.69 -7.94
C LYS A 27 8.88 -9.17 -7.97
N TYR A 28 8.59 -8.51 -6.85
CA TYR A 28 8.54 -7.04 -6.88
C TYR A 28 9.93 -6.41 -6.89
N ARG A 29 10.98 -7.12 -6.44
CA ARG A 29 12.36 -6.62 -6.52
C ARG A 29 12.92 -6.61 -7.94
N SER A 30 12.36 -7.43 -8.84
CA SER A 30 12.70 -7.39 -10.27
C SER A 30 11.88 -6.37 -11.06
N TRP A 31 10.94 -5.68 -10.41
CA TRP A 31 10.23 -4.57 -11.02
C TRP A 31 11.10 -3.31 -11.07
N ASN A 32 10.57 -2.29 -11.73
CA ASN A 32 11.23 -1.01 -11.89
C ASN A 32 11.32 -0.29 -10.52
N HIS A 33 12.54 -0.08 -10.02
CA HIS A 33 12.78 0.76 -8.85
C HIS A 33 12.53 2.23 -9.22
N VAL A 34 11.61 2.86 -8.49
CA VAL A 34 11.12 4.21 -8.80
C VAL A 34 11.95 5.27 -8.06
N LYS A 35 12.14 5.05 -6.76
CA LYS A 35 12.89 5.93 -5.87
C LYS A 35 13.18 5.24 -4.55
N SER A 36 14.09 5.84 -3.80
CA SER A 36 14.28 5.57 -2.38
C SER A 36 14.06 6.84 -1.55
N MET A 37 13.86 6.65 -0.24
CA MET A 37 13.77 7.72 0.74
C MET A 37 14.24 7.19 2.08
N VAL A 38 14.85 8.05 2.91
CA VAL A 38 15.15 7.73 4.30
C VAL A 38 14.41 8.69 5.23
N ILE A 39 13.75 8.15 6.25
CA ILE A 39 13.19 8.92 7.36
C ILE A 39 13.95 8.52 8.62
N PHE A 40 14.97 9.29 8.99
CA PHE A 40 15.84 9.00 10.14
C PHE A 40 15.57 9.93 11.35
N ASP A 41 15.09 11.16 11.12
CA ASP A 41 14.81 12.12 12.20
C ASP A 41 13.41 11.89 12.79
N GLN A 42 13.34 11.72 14.11
CA GLN A 42 12.10 11.56 14.88
C GLN A 42 11.15 12.76 14.77
N LYS A 43 11.65 13.94 14.37
CA LYS A 43 10.83 15.13 14.10
C LYS A 43 9.97 14.98 12.85
N HIS A 44 10.30 14.04 11.95
CA HIS A 44 9.51 13.84 10.75
C HIS A 44 8.11 13.30 11.11
N PRO A 45 7.00 13.90 10.63
CA PRO A 45 5.64 13.50 11.01
C PRO A 45 5.30 12.03 10.73
N LEU A 46 5.96 11.43 9.75
CA LEU A 46 5.80 10.02 9.37
C LEU A 46 6.81 9.06 10.03
N PHE A 47 7.65 9.54 10.97
CA PHE A 47 8.68 8.69 11.60
C PHE A 47 8.10 7.41 12.21
N ASN A 48 6.93 7.47 12.84
CA ASN A 48 6.19 6.29 13.27
C ASN A 48 4.91 6.17 12.41
N PRO A 49 4.71 5.09 11.64
CA PRO A 49 5.51 3.86 11.59
C PRO A 49 6.58 3.81 10.48
N PHE A 50 6.75 4.86 9.68
CA PHE A 50 7.51 4.83 8.42
C PHE A 50 8.95 5.35 8.55
N SER A 51 9.66 5.03 9.63
CA SER A 51 11.10 5.36 9.74
C SER A 51 11.98 4.34 9.04
N GLY A 52 13.18 4.79 8.68
CA GLY A 52 14.22 4.01 8.04
C GLY A 52 14.28 4.15 6.53
N VAL A 53 14.81 3.14 5.85
CA VAL A 53 15.10 3.15 4.41
C VAL A 53 13.92 2.58 3.65
N HIS A 54 13.43 3.30 2.64
CA HIS A 54 12.27 2.90 1.84
C HIS A 54 12.68 2.68 0.40
N HIS A 55 12.18 1.61 -0.20
CA HIS A 55 12.28 1.35 -1.63
C HIS A 55 10.89 1.27 -2.24
N VAL A 56 10.68 2.00 -3.32
CA VAL A 56 9.42 1.98 -4.07
C VAL A 56 9.66 1.31 -5.41
N TYR A 57 8.82 0.33 -5.73
CA TYR A 57 8.85 -0.40 -7.00
C TYR A 57 7.49 -0.30 -7.69
N VAL A 58 7.49 -0.28 -9.02
CA VAL A 58 6.27 -0.32 -9.83
C VAL A 58 6.38 -1.39 -10.91
N ASN A 59 5.30 -2.16 -11.09
CA ASN A 59 5.23 -3.10 -12.21
C ASN A 59 5.17 -2.36 -13.57
N ASP A 60 5.40 -3.10 -14.65
CA ASP A 60 5.48 -2.52 -16.00
C ASP A 60 4.22 -1.76 -16.42
N LYS A 61 3.05 -2.18 -15.92
CA LYS A 61 1.79 -1.48 -16.17
C LYS A 61 1.79 -0.02 -15.69
N GLY A 62 2.44 0.25 -14.56
CA GLY A 62 2.50 1.60 -14.00
C GLY A 62 3.72 2.43 -14.43
N LEU A 63 4.67 1.82 -15.14
CA LEU A 63 5.99 2.42 -15.39
C LEU A 63 5.89 3.76 -16.14
N GLU A 64 5.21 3.77 -17.28
CA GLU A 64 5.10 4.98 -18.11
C GLU A 64 4.29 6.08 -17.42
N THR A 65 3.35 5.71 -16.54
CA THR A 65 2.58 6.68 -15.77
C THR A 65 3.39 7.28 -14.62
N ILE A 66 4.19 6.49 -13.89
CA ILE A 66 4.96 7.00 -12.74
C ILE A 66 6.10 7.95 -13.15
N LYS A 67 6.56 7.86 -14.40
CA LYS A 67 7.53 8.78 -15.01
C LYS A 67 6.97 10.17 -15.29
N LYS A 68 5.65 10.31 -15.38
CA LYS A 68 4.99 11.60 -15.60
C LYS A 68 4.94 12.38 -14.30
N ASP A 69 5.62 13.51 -14.23
CA ASP A 69 5.39 14.48 -13.16
C ASP A 69 4.12 15.30 -13.44
N GLY A 70 3.39 15.66 -12.39
CA GLY A 70 2.09 16.32 -12.48
C GLY A 70 0.89 15.37 -12.63
N LYS A 71 -0.14 15.82 -13.36
CA LYS A 71 -1.42 15.13 -13.45
C LYS A 71 -1.28 13.80 -14.20
N ARG A 72 -1.77 12.72 -13.60
CA ARG A 72 -1.65 11.37 -14.15
C ARG A 72 -2.76 10.46 -13.63
N VAL A 73 -3.01 9.38 -14.36
CA VAL A 73 -3.92 8.30 -13.95
C VAL A 73 -3.25 6.98 -14.29
N PHE A 74 -3.16 6.08 -13.32
CA PHE A 74 -2.58 4.75 -13.48
C PHE A 74 -3.60 3.80 -14.11
N PRO A 75 -3.17 2.94 -15.05
CA PRO A 75 -4.04 1.93 -15.61
C PRO A 75 -4.37 0.84 -14.58
N ASP A 76 -5.55 0.24 -14.70
CA ASP A 76 -5.96 -0.91 -13.88
C ASP A 76 -4.95 -2.07 -14.03
N GLY A 77 -4.66 -2.70 -12.88
CA GLY A 77 -3.59 -3.69 -12.72
C GLY A 77 -2.21 -3.10 -12.43
N THR A 78 -2.08 -1.77 -12.32
CA THR A 78 -0.87 -1.18 -11.71
C THR A 78 -0.71 -1.70 -10.29
N VAL A 79 0.51 -2.11 -9.95
CA VAL A 79 0.88 -2.47 -8.59
C VAL A 79 2.14 -1.71 -8.20
N ILE A 80 2.08 -1.07 -7.04
CA ILE A 80 3.22 -0.40 -6.42
C ILE A 80 3.54 -1.15 -5.14
N ALA A 81 4.79 -1.58 -4.99
CA ALA A 81 5.30 -2.15 -3.76
C ALA A 81 6.18 -1.11 -3.05
N ILE A 82 5.97 -0.92 -1.74
CA ILE A 82 6.84 -0.12 -0.89
C ILE A 82 7.36 -1.00 0.23
N VAL A 83 8.67 -1.02 0.40
CA VAL A 83 9.33 -1.82 1.44
C VAL A 83 10.12 -0.90 2.33
N PHE A 84 9.96 -1.07 3.64
CA PHE A 84 10.58 -0.26 4.69
C PHE A 84 11.54 -1.13 5.47
N TYR A 85 12.75 -0.65 5.68
CA TYR A 85 13.79 -1.28 6.47
C TYR A 85 14.26 -0.35 7.58
N GLU A 86 14.89 -0.92 8.60
CA GLU A 86 15.70 -0.15 9.52
C GLU A 86 16.83 0.57 8.78
N HIS A 87 17.28 1.71 9.34
CA HIS A 87 18.51 2.37 8.93
C HIS A 87 19.55 2.10 10.01
N VAL A 88 20.61 1.38 9.68
CA VAL A 88 21.65 0.97 10.63
C VAL A 88 22.93 1.72 10.28
N LEU A 89 23.55 2.38 11.27
CA LEU A 89 24.86 3.00 11.08
C LEU A 89 25.92 1.90 11.12
N ASP A 90 26.56 1.65 9.98
CA ASP A 90 27.66 0.69 9.84
C ASP A 90 28.83 1.35 9.12
N ASN A 91 30.00 1.32 9.75
CA ASN A 91 31.24 1.90 9.25
C ASN A 91 31.12 3.34 8.68
N GLY A 92 30.33 4.19 9.34
CA GLY A 92 30.12 5.59 8.92
C GLY A 92 29.10 5.78 7.78
N ALA A 93 28.43 4.72 7.32
CA ALA A 93 27.34 4.78 6.36
C ALA A 93 26.04 4.26 6.98
N TYR A 94 24.89 4.74 6.49
CA TYR A 94 23.60 4.11 6.81
C TYR A 94 23.30 3.01 5.79
N VAL A 95 23.08 1.80 6.28
CA VAL A 95 22.71 0.63 5.49
C VAL A 95 21.32 0.10 5.88
N GLU A 96 20.71 -0.69 4.99
CA GLU A 96 19.46 -1.38 5.30
C GLU A 96 19.65 -2.40 6.43
N GLY A 97 18.79 -2.35 7.44
CA GLY A 97 18.70 -3.37 8.49
C GLY A 97 17.52 -4.32 8.26
N ALA A 98 16.85 -4.72 9.35
CA ALA A 98 15.71 -5.65 9.24
C ALA A 98 14.54 -5.03 8.46
N LYS A 99 13.83 -5.84 7.66
CA LYS A 99 12.58 -5.42 7.02
C LYS A 99 11.52 -5.17 8.08
N ARG A 100 10.93 -3.98 8.07
CA ARG A 100 9.93 -3.54 9.04
C ARG A 100 8.51 -3.60 8.51
N ILE A 101 8.30 -3.09 7.29
CA ILE A 101 6.99 -3.02 6.66
C ILE A 101 7.11 -3.37 5.18
N GLU A 102 6.11 -4.09 4.68
CA GLU A 102 5.91 -4.35 3.26
C GLU A 102 4.49 -3.94 2.89
N ALA A 103 4.36 -2.97 2.00
CA ALA A 103 3.08 -2.39 1.62
C ALA A 103 2.86 -2.46 0.11
N PHE A 104 1.59 -2.53 -0.29
CA PHE A 104 1.19 -2.59 -1.69
C PHE A 104 0.02 -1.63 -1.96
N MET A 105 0.07 -0.95 -3.09
CA MET A 105 -1.07 -0.27 -3.70
C MET A 105 -1.45 -1.00 -4.99
N VAL A 106 -2.73 -1.27 -5.19
CA VAL A 106 -3.25 -2.00 -6.35
C VAL A 106 -4.33 -1.17 -7.03
N LYS A 107 -4.13 -0.82 -8.31
CA LYS A 107 -5.15 -0.13 -9.09
C LYS A 107 -6.16 -1.14 -9.65
N ASP A 108 -7.41 -1.00 -9.24
CA ASP A 108 -8.57 -1.65 -9.86
C ASP A 108 -9.80 -0.75 -9.61
N SER A 109 -10.13 0.03 -10.64
CA SER A 109 -11.21 1.02 -10.64
C SER A 109 -12.59 0.41 -10.33
N LYS A 110 -12.79 -0.87 -10.66
CA LYS A 110 -14.08 -1.55 -10.46
C LYS A 110 -14.18 -2.14 -9.06
N LYS A 111 -13.09 -2.73 -8.56
CA LYS A 111 -13.04 -3.37 -7.26
C LYS A 111 -12.97 -2.38 -6.11
N TYR A 112 -12.11 -1.36 -6.22
CA TYR A 112 -11.80 -0.45 -5.12
C TYR A 112 -12.55 0.89 -5.26
N LYS A 113 -13.83 0.86 -5.61
CA LYS A 113 -14.65 2.08 -5.81
C LYS A 113 -14.70 2.99 -4.58
N ALA A 114 -14.69 2.41 -3.37
CA ALA A 114 -14.75 3.15 -2.12
C ALA A 114 -13.46 3.93 -1.78
N THR A 115 -12.39 3.69 -2.53
CA THR A 115 -11.06 4.29 -2.34
C THR A 115 -10.49 4.75 -3.68
N ASP A 116 -11.36 5.30 -4.53
CA ASP A 116 -11.04 5.88 -5.85
C ASP A 116 -10.19 4.98 -6.76
N GLY A 117 -10.48 3.68 -6.70
CA GLY A 117 -9.87 2.66 -7.54
C GLY A 117 -8.56 2.11 -7.00
N TRP A 118 -8.19 2.39 -5.75
CA TRP A 118 -6.95 1.89 -5.13
C TRP A 118 -7.20 0.98 -3.93
N GLY A 119 -6.66 -0.24 -3.98
CA GLY A 119 -6.54 -1.12 -2.82
C GLY A 119 -5.23 -0.87 -2.10
N TYR A 120 -5.25 -0.93 -0.76
CA TYR A 120 -4.09 -0.67 0.10
C TYR A 120 -3.83 -1.85 1.04
N TYR A 121 -2.61 -2.37 1.01
CA TYR A 121 -2.23 -3.53 1.81
C TYR A 121 -0.92 -3.23 2.53
N GLY A 122 -0.78 -3.74 3.75
CA GLY A 122 0.39 -3.50 4.58
C GLY A 122 0.63 -4.70 5.50
N TYR A 123 1.89 -5.09 5.61
CA TYR A 123 2.34 -6.21 6.41
C TYR A 123 3.54 -5.79 7.25
N ASP A 124 3.63 -6.26 8.49
CA ASP A 124 4.83 -6.09 9.30
C ASP A 124 5.98 -7.00 8.79
N GLY A 125 7.17 -6.85 9.37
CA GLY A 125 8.34 -7.66 9.04
C GLY A 125 8.15 -9.16 9.25
N LYS A 126 7.15 -9.57 10.04
CA LYS A 126 6.78 -10.97 10.30
C LYS A 126 5.67 -11.48 9.37
N GLY A 127 5.07 -10.59 8.57
CA GLY A 127 4.01 -10.90 7.62
C GLY A 127 2.59 -10.74 8.16
N ASN A 128 2.39 -10.19 9.36
CA ASN A 128 1.06 -9.91 9.90
C ASN A 128 0.43 -8.71 9.20
N LYS A 129 -0.88 -8.76 8.94
CA LYS A 129 -1.62 -7.64 8.34
C LYS A 129 -1.64 -6.42 9.27
N LEU A 130 -1.38 -5.25 8.70
CA LEU A 130 -1.42 -3.96 9.39
C LEU A 130 -2.68 -3.14 9.07
N VAL A 131 -3.17 -3.23 7.83
CA VAL A 131 -4.32 -2.44 7.37
C VAL A 131 -5.63 -3.09 7.84
N LYS A 132 -6.49 -2.31 8.49
CA LYS A 132 -7.81 -2.75 8.96
C LYS A 132 -8.92 -2.10 8.13
N ASP A 133 -8.77 -0.83 7.79
CA ASP A 133 -9.71 -0.04 7.00
C ASP A 133 -8.91 0.74 5.95
N MET A 134 -8.93 0.28 4.69
CA MET A 134 -8.16 0.92 3.61
C MET A 134 -8.52 2.39 3.41
N ALA A 135 -9.78 2.78 3.65
CA ALA A 135 -10.24 4.14 3.43
C ALA A 135 -9.65 5.08 4.49
N LYS A 136 -9.70 4.67 5.77
CA LYS A 136 -9.21 5.48 6.89
C LYS A 136 -7.70 5.40 7.07
N ASP A 137 -7.14 4.19 7.00
CA ASP A 137 -5.74 3.94 7.37
C ASP A 137 -4.77 4.40 6.27
N CYS A 138 -5.22 4.47 5.01
CA CYS A 138 -4.33 4.74 3.88
C CYS A 138 -4.90 5.80 2.92
N HIS A 139 -6.10 5.56 2.37
CA HIS A 139 -6.62 6.36 1.28
C HIS A 139 -6.81 7.84 1.66
N ALA A 140 -7.30 8.13 2.87
CA ALA A 140 -7.49 9.51 3.35
C ALA A 140 -6.21 10.35 3.29
N CYS A 141 -5.05 9.79 3.63
CA CYS A 141 -3.76 10.47 3.49
C CYS A 141 -3.37 10.61 2.00
N HIS A 142 -3.55 9.55 1.22
CA HIS A 142 -3.23 9.56 -0.22
C HIS A 142 -4.13 10.49 -1.06
N ALA A 143 -5.33 10.84 -0.58
CA ALA A 143 -6.23 11.80 -1.19
C ALA A 143 -5.61 13.21 -1.34
N GLN A 144 -4.59 13.54 -0.54
CA GLN A 144 -3.83 14.78 -0.67
C GLN A 144 -3.16 14.96 -2.04
N VAL A 145 -2.90 13.85 -2.74
CA VAL A 145 -2.31 13.86 -4.09
C VAL A 145 -3.25 13.25 -5.14
N LYS A 146 -4.56 13.51 -5.02
CA LYS A 146 -5.60 13.04 -5.95
C LYS A 146 -5.28 13.32 -7.43
N ASP A 147 -4.68 14.48 -7.75
CA ASP A 147 -4.33 14.83 -9.13
C ASP A 147 -3.18 13.98 -9.68
N LYS A 148 -2.39 13.35 -8.81
CA LYS A 148 -1.35 12.37 -9.15
C LYS A 148 -1.87 10.92 -9.07
N ASP A 149 -3.18 10.76 -9.08
CA ASP A 149 -3.91 9.51 -8.89
C ASP A 149 -3.47 8.79 -7.60
N PHE A 150 -3.47 9.55 -6.50
CA PHE A 150 -3.26 9.06 -5.14
C PHE A 150 -1.87 8.46 -4.89
N VAL A 151 -0.90 8.65 -5.79
CA VAL A 151 0.47 8.15 -5.67
C VAL A 151 1.43 9.31 -5.51
N PHE A 152 2.13 9.38 -4.37
CA PHE A 152 3.12 10.43 -4.08
C PHE A 152 4.39 10.30 -4.94
N SER A 153 4.84 9.06 -5.17
CA SER A 153 6.11 8.77 -5.82
C SER A 153 6.15 9.26 -7.27
N VAL A 154 7.31 9.76 -7.66
CA VAL A 154 7.64 10.12 -9.05
C VAL A 154 8.97 9.44 -9.35
N TRP A 155 9.14 9.02 -10.59
CA TRP A 155 10.40 8.44 -11.08
C TRP A 155 11.59 9.37 -10.78
N THR A 156 12.65 8.80 -10.20
CA THR A 156 13.91 9.53 -9.98
C THR A 156 14.62 9.65 -11.33
N LYS A 157 14.82 10.88 -11.80
CA LYS A 157 15.54 11.17 -13.05
C LYS A 157 17.04 11.11 -12.83
#